data_AF-A0A522WT89-F1
#
_entry.id   AF-A0A522WT89-F1
#
_cell.length_a   1.000
_cell.length_b   1.000
_cell.length_c   1.000
_cell.angle_alpha   90.00
_cell.angle_beta   90.00
_cell.angle_gamma   90.00
#
_symmetry.space_group_name_H-M   'P 1'
#
loop_
_entity.id
_entity.type
_entity.pdbx_description
1 polymer ?
#
loop_
_entity_poly.entity_id
_entity_poly.type
_entity_poly.pdbx_seq_one_letter_code
_entity_poly.pdbx_strand_id
1 'polypeptide(L)'
;MTDWSVDRKAQIAYSYERFAQAKVFVFLKWCEQAAERGAPAPADLSGSCKYGSLFMNRIFGGIICGHYEHQYNIIGGRIVDLSHDAIDVGRIKNPYLHEPDFFAIPEKQASLNGCLPRVERWVAQFMEEIEGSEVSVLPEVL
;
A
#
# COMPACT_ATOMS: atom_id res chain seq x y z
N MET A 1 8.16 -11.91 15.46
CA MET A 1 8.59 -10.75 14.66
C MET A 1 8.07 -10.95 13.26
N THR A 2 7.45 -9.94 12.65
CA THR A 2 6.83 -10.10 11.33
C THR A 2 7.88 -9.99 10.24
N ASP A 3 8.06 -11.05 9.45
CA ASP A 3 8.89 -10.98 8.26
C ASP A 3 8.08 -10.37 7.11
N TRP A 4 8.60 -9.28 6.55
CA TRP A 4 7.99 -8.50 5.45
C TRP A 4 8.49 -8.94 4.07
N SER A 5 9.56 -9.73 4.05
CA SER A 5 10.19 -10.25 2.84
C SER A 5 9.63 -11.61 2.39
N VAL A 6 8.74 -12.20 3.19
CA VAL A 6 8.07 -13.47 2.87
C VAL A 6 6.82 -13.24 2.03
N ASP A 7 6.62 -14.11 1.04
CA ASP A 7 5.44 -14.07 0.17
C ASP A 7 4.17 -14.36 0.96
N ARG A 8 3.22 -13.42 0.89
CA ARG A 8 1.95 -13.49 1.61
C ARG A 8 0.82 -13.91 0.69
N LYS A 9 -0.10 -14.68 1.27
CA LYS A 9 -1.36 -15.00 0.60
C LYS A 9 -2.23 -13.74 0.49
N ALA A 10 -2.78 -13.52 -0.69
CA ALA A 10 -3.73 -12.46 -0.96
C ALA A 10 -5.08 -12.71 -0.25
N GLN A 11 -5.73 -11.63 0.20
CA GLN A 11 -7.14 -11.65 0.63
C GLN A 11 -8.07 -11.60 -0.58
N ILE A 12 -7.70 -10.81 -1.61
CA ILE A 12 -8.42 -10.73 -2.88
C ILE A 12 -7.45 -10.82 -4.07
N ALA A 13 -7.96 -11.27 -5.22
CA ALA A 13 -7.17 -11.32 -6.44
C ALA A 13 -6.76 -9.90 -6.89
N TYR A 14 -5.48 -9.77 -7.26
CA TYR A 14 -4.96 -8.55 -7.88
C TYR A 14 -5.51 -8.38 -9.30
N SER A 15 -5.94 -7.15 -9.62
CA SER A 15 -6.28 -6.71 -10.97
C SER A 15 -5.91 -5.22 -11.12
N TYR A 16 -5.82 -4.72 -12.36
CA TYR A 16 -5.55 -3.29 -12.58
C TYR A 16 -6.68 -2.39 -12.06
N GLU A 17 -7.93 -2.85 -12.15
CA GLU A 17 -9.09 -2.15 -11.59
C GLU A 17 -8.99 -2.01 -10.07
N ARG A 18 -8.73 -3.13 -9.37
CA ARG A 18 -8.57 -3.13 -7.91
C ARG A 18 -7.34 -2.36 -7.46
N PHE A 19 -6.27 -2.37 -8.26
CA PHE A 19 -5.11 -1.50 -8.04
C PHE A 19 -5.48 -0.02 -8.13
N ALA A 20 -6.26 0.38 -9.14
CA ALA A 20 -6.71 1.76 -9.29
C ALA A 20 -7.61 2.20 -8.12
N GLN A 21 -8.55 1.35 -7.70
CA GLN A 21 -9.38 1.58 -6.52
C GLN A 21 -8.53 1.74 -5.25
N ALA A 22 -7.58 0.83 -5.03
CA ALA A 22 -6.63 0.90 -3.91
C ALA A 22 -5.82 2.21 -3.91
N LYS A 23 -5.38 2.67 -5.09
CA LYS A 23 -4.61 3.93 -5.22
C LYS A 23 -5.44 5.15 -4.81
N VAL A 24 -6.69 5.23 -5.28
CA VAL A 24 -7.63 6.30 -4.90
C VAL A 24 -7.90 6.26 -3.40
N PHE A 25 -8.23 5.08 -2.88
CA PHE A 25 -8.51 4.89 -1.45
C PHE A 25 -7.33 5.32 -0.57
N VAL A 26 -6.12 4.83 -0.85
CA VAL A 26 -4.93 5.17 -0.06
C VAL A 26 -4.61 6.67 -0.15
N PHE A 27 -4.83 7.32 -1.29
CA PHE A 27 -4.65 8.77 -1.40
C PHE A 27 -5.62 9.55 -0.49
N LEU A 28 -6.90 9.16 -0.47
CA LEU A 28 -7.87 9.77 0.45
C LEU A 28 -7.46 9.58 1.91
N LYS A 29 -7.02 8.37 2.28
CA LYS A 29 -6.51 8.10 3.64
C LYS A 29 -5.23 8.85 3.98
N TRP A 30 -4.38 9.12 2.99
CA TRP A 30 -3.19 9.94 3.15
C TRP A 30 -3.55 11.40 3.42
N CYS A 31 -4.53 11.94 2.70
CA CYS A 31 -5.10 13.26 2.96
C CYS A 31 -5.73 13.38 4.35
N GLU A 32 -6.53 12.38 4.77
CA GLU A 32 -7.09 12.31 6.13
C GLU A 32 -5.98 12.37 7.18
N GLN A 33 -4.92 11.58 7.00
CA GLN A 33 -3.80 11.55 7.94
C GLN A 33 -3.01 12.88 8.00
N ALA A 34 -2.89 13.60 6.89
CA ALA A 34 -2.30 14.93 6.89
C ALA A 34 -3.16 15.93 7.67
N ALA A 35 -4.48 15.88 7.49
CA ALA A 35 -5.44 16.72 8.21
C ALA A 35 -5.40 16.47 9.72
N GLU A 36 -5.35 15.19 10.16
CA GLU A 36 -5.21 14.82 11.58
C GLU A 36 -3.97 15.45 12.25
N ARG A 37 -2.93 15.75 11.47
CA ARG A 37 -1.66 16.33 11.94
C ARG A 37 -1.60 17.85 11.79
N GLY A 38 -2.67 18.48 11.28
CA GLY A 38 -2.66 19.90 10.94
C GLY A 38 -1.70 20.25 9.79
N ALA A 39 -1.37 19.28 8.94
CA ALA A 39 -0.52 19.49 7.77
C ALA A 39 -1.38 19.86 6.54
N PRO A 40 -0.80 20.55 5.53
CA PRO A 40 -1.47 20.76 4.25
C PRO A 40 -1.85 19.44 3.57
N ALA A 41 -2.92 19.47 2.79
CA ALA A 41 -3.33 18.33 1.99
C ALA A 41 -2.21 17.92 0.99
N PRO A 42 -1.81 16.65 0.92
CA PRO A 42 -0.85 16.16 -0.05
C PRO A 42 -1.35 16.37 -1.49
N ALA A 43 -0.44 16.73 -2.40
CA ALA A 43 -0.75 16.85 -3.83
C ALA A 43 -0.75 15.48 -4.54
N ASP A 44 -0.04 14.50 -3.99
CA ASP A 44 0.11 13.14 -4.49
C ASP A 44 0.43 12.16 -3.34
N LEU A 45 0.92 10.97 -3.68
CA LEU A 45 1.32 9.92 -2.73
C LEU A 45 2.78 10.06 -2.24
N SER A 46 3.40 11.24 -2.36
CA SER A 46 4.74 11.47 -1.83
C SER A 46 4.80 11.16 -0.32
N GLY A 47 5.84 10.44 0.08
CA GLY A 47 6.07 9.98 1.46
C GLY A 47 5.16 8.84 1.92
N SER A 48 4.26 8.33 1.07
CA SER A 48 3.28 7.30 1.47
C SER A 48 3.78 5.87 1.26
N CYS A 49 4.97 5.65 0.67
CA CYS A 49 5.47 4.34 0.23
C CYS A 49 5.37 3.25 1.31
N LYS A 50 5.66 3.61 2.57
CA LYS A 50 5.51 2.72 3.73
C LYS A 50 4.08 2.25 3.95
N TYR A 51 3.12 3.17 3.94
CA TYR A 51 1.71 2.83 4.11
C TYR A 51 1.15 2.09 2.90
N GLY A 52 1.50 2.56 1.70
CA GLY A 52 1.04 1.97 0.44
C GLY A 52 1.48 0.51 0.30
N SER A 53 2.77 0.22 0.53
CA SER A 53 3.27 -1.15 0.37
C SER A 53 2.78 -2.12 1.45
N LEU A 54 2.57 -1.66 2.69
CA LEU A 54 1.91 -2.44 3.74
C LEU A 54 0.45 -2.74 3.35
N PHE A 55 -0.29 -1.73 2.91
CA PHE A 55 -1.69 -1.87 2.50
C PHE A 55 -1.85 -2.86 1.34
N MET A 56 -1.06 -2.70 0.28
CA MET A 56 -1.06 -3.59 -0.87
C MET A 56 -0.67 -5.02 -0.48
N ASN A 57 0.33 -5.19 0.40
CA ASN A 57 0.74 -6.50 0.88
C ASN A 57 -0.36 -7.21 1.69
N ARG A 58 -1.15 -6.45 2.47
CA ARG A 58 -2.26 -7.00 3.24
C ARG A 58 -3.41 -7.46 2.36
N ILE A 59 -3.72 -6.76 1.28
CA ILE A 59 -4.88 -7.05 0.43
C ILE A 59 -4.53 -8.05 -0.66
N PHE A 60 -3.46 -7.81 -1.39
CA PHE A 60 -3.08 -8.57 -2.59
C PHE A 60 -1.93 -9.56 -2.35
N GLY A 61 -1.40 -9.63 -1.13
CA GLY A 61 -0.33 -10.57 -0.79
C GLY A 61 1.03 -10.13 -1.32
N GLY A 62 1.86 -11.10 -1.71
CA GLY A 62 3.18 -10.84 -2.27
C GLY A 62 4.24 -10.52 -1.22
N ILE A 63 5.33 -9.92 -1.68
CA ILE A 63 6.52 -9.56 -0.89
C ILE A 63 6.68 -8.04 -0.85
N ILE A 64 7.19 -7.48 0.25
CA ILE A 64 7.65 -6.09 0.29
C ILE A 64 9.14 -6.04 -0.02
N CYS A 65 9.51 -5.25 -1.03
CA CYS A 65 10.89 -4.99 -1.43
C CYS A 65 11.21 -3.50 -1.28
N GLY A 66 12.48 -3.14 -1.45
CA GLY A 66 12.94 -1.76 -1.34
C GLY A 66 14.29 -1.61 -0.64
N HIS A 67 14.59 -0.35 -0.33
CA HIS A 67 15.81 0.17 0.29
C HIS A 67 15.48 1.43 1.12
N TYR A 68 16.49 2.15 1.60
CA TYR A 68 16.29 3.27 2.53
C TYR A 68 15.43 4.44 1.98
N GLU A 69 15.40 4.66 0.66
CA GLU A 69 14.62 5.75 0.05
C GLU A 69 13.20 5.33 -0.31
N HIS A 70 12.99 4.07 -0.69
CA HIS A 70 11.70 3.61 -1.21
C HIS A 70 11.38 2.16 -0.87
N GLN A 71 10.09 1.86 -0.74
CA GLN A 71 9.58 0.49 -0.61
C GLN A 71 8.33 0.28 -1.46
N TYR A 72 8.24 -0.92 -2.06
CA TYR A 72 7.23 -1.32 -3.03
C TYR A 72 6.89 -2.81 -2.85
N ASN A 73 5.96 -3.35 -3.65
CA ASN A 73 5.59 -4.75 -3.60
C ASN A 73 6.03 -5.52 -4.84
N ILE A 74 6.30 -6.82 -4.66
CA ILE A 74 6.29 -7.80 -5.72
C ILE A 74 5.04 -8.67 -5.56
N ILE A 75 4.11 -8.61 -6.51
CA ILE A 75 2.86 -9.39 -6.51
C ILE A 75 2.78 -10.18 -7.81
N GLY A 76 2.73 -11.52 -7.72
CA GLY A 76 2.73 -12.38 -8.91
C GLY A 76 3.95 -12.15 -9.82
N GLY A 77 5.12 -11.85 -9.23
CA GLY A 77 6.35 -11.56 -9.97
C GLY A 77 6.43 -10.17 -10.61
N ARG A 78 5.47 -9.27 -10.34
CA ARG A 78 5.44 -7.90 -10.89
C ARG A 78 5.71 -6.86 -9.82
N ILE A 79 6.43 -5.81 -10.20
CA ILE A 79 6.55 -4.60 -9.38
C ILE A 79 5.18 -3.93 -9.32
N VAL A 80 4.70 -3.69 -8.10
CA VAL A 80 3.45 -3.00 -7.80
C VAL A 80 3.75 -1.91 -6.78
N ASP A 81 3.47 -0.67 -7.15
CA ASP A 81 3.81 0.51 -6.36
C ASP A 81 2.73 1.59 -6.53
N LEU A 82 2.01 1.90 -5.45
CA LEU A 82 0.97 2.93 -5.48
C LEU A 82 1.57 4.33 -5.71
N SER A 83 2.81 4.54 -5.25
CA SER A 83 3.54 5.80 -5.30
C SER A 83 4.44 5.92 -6.54
N HIS A 84 4.33 5.04 -7.54
CA HIS A 84 5.16 5.09 -8.76
C HIS A 84 5.22 6.48 -9.40
N ASP A 85 4.06 7.15 -9.48
CA ASP A 85 3.92 8.47 -10.10
C ASP A 85 4.11 9.64 -9.11
N ALA A 86 4.46 9.37 -7.85
CA ALA A 86 4.69 10.41 -6.87
C ALA A 86 5.98 11.18 -7.18
N ILE A 87 5.97 12.49 -6.92
CA ILE A 87 7.06 13.40 -7.23
C ILE A 87 8.37 12.98 -6.57
N ASP A 88 8.31 12.50 -5.32
CA ASP A 88 9.49 12.04 -4.59
C ASP A 88 10.09 10.76 -5.20
N VAL A 89 9.26 9.77 -5.55
CA VAL A 89 9.69 8.52 -6.20
C VAL A 89 10.33 8.80 -7.56
N GLY A 90 9.74 9.71 -8.34
CA GLY A 90 10.29 10.13 -9.64
C GLY A 90 11.66 10.81 -9.58
N ARG A 91 12.11 11.24 -8.39
CA ARG A 91 13.44 11.83 -8.16
C ARG A 91 14.49 10.82 -7.70
N ILE A 92 14.09 9.60 -7.37
CA ILE A 92 15.00 8.54 -6.93
C ILE A 92 15.68 7.94 -8.16
N LYS A 93 17.00 7.76 -8.09
CA LYS A 93 17.78 7.23 -9.23
C LYS A 93 17.44 5.77 -9.53
N ASN A 94 17.28 4.94 -8.49
CA ASN A 94 17.02 3.51 -8.60
C ASN A 94 15.85 3.11 -7.66
N PRO A 95 14.61 3.57 -7.91
CA PRO A 95 13.49 3.38 -6.98
C PRO A 95 13.13 1.91 -6.74
N TYR A 96 13.50 1.02 -7.65
CA TYR A 96 13.24 -0.42 -7.58
C TYR A 96 14.46 -1.26 -7.25
N LEU A 97 15.50 -0.64 -6.67
CA LEU A 97 16.56 -1.40 -6.02
C LEU A 97 16.00 -2.12 -4.79
N HIS A 98 16.37 -3.39 -4.61
CA HIS A 98 16.04 -4.12 -3.40
C HIS A 98 17.31 -4.46 -2.63
N GLU A 99 17.36 -4.03 -1.37
CA GLU A 99 18.39 -4.38 -0.40
C GLU A 99 17.75 -5.29 0.66
N PRO A 100 17.95 -6.63 0.62
CA PRO A 100 17.28 -7.55 1.53
C PRO A 100 17.51 -7.25 3.02
N ASP A 101 18.74 -6.86 3.36
CA ASP A 101 19.14 -6.57 4.73
C ASP A 101 18.45 -5.31 5.30
N PHE A 102 17.91 -4.44 4.45
CA PHE A 102 17.18 -3.25 4.88
C PHE A 102 15.97 -3.59 5.77
N PHE A 103 15.27 -4.69 5.48
CA PHE A 103 14.10 -5.13 6.26
C PHE A 103 14.47 -5.93 7.51
N ALA A 104 15.74 -6.32 7.65
CA ALA A 104 16.27 -6.94 8.87
C ALA A 104 16.65 -5.91 9.95
N ILE A 105 16.73 -4.62 9.60
CA ILE A 105 17.07 -3.54 10.54
C ILE A 105 15.95 -3.38 11.60
N PRO A 106 16.25 -3.47 12.91
CA PRO A 106 15.25 -3.39 13.98
C PRO A 106 14.38 -2.12 13.94
N GLU A 107 14.98 -0.97 13.66
CA GLU A 107 14.29 0.32 13.56
C GLU A 107 13.33 0.33 12.36
N LYS A 108 13.71 -0.30 11.25
CA LYS A 108 12.83 -0.45 10.10
C LYS A 108 11.62 -1.31 10.46
N GLN A 109 11.86 -2.44 11.12
CA GLN A 109 10.78 -3.33 11.57
C GLN A 109 9.85 -2.65 12.58
N ALA A 110 10.40 -1.91 13.54
CA ALA A 110 9.63 -1.11 14.49
C ALA A 110 8.79 -0.04 13.77
N SER A 111 9.37 0.65 12.79
CA SER A 111 8.70 1.67 11.97
C SER A 111 7.54 1.09 11.13
N LEU A 112 7.69 -0.12 10.59
CA LEU A 112 6.63 -0.85 9.89
C LEU A 112 5.53 -1.31 10.87
N ASN A 113 5.92 -1.93 11.97
CA ASN A 113 4.99 -2.39 13.01
C ASN A 113 4.17 -1.24 13.61
N GLY A 114 4.76 -0.06 13.77
CA GLY A 114 4.04 1.13 14.24
C GLY A 114 2.99 1.65 13.25
N CYS A 115 3.14 1.39 11.95
CA CYS A 115 2.16 1.76 10.93
C CYS A 115 1.02 0.75 10.80
N LEU A 116 1.26 -0.52 11.16
CA LEU A 116 0.30 -1.60 10.94
C LEU A 116 -1.10 -1.35 11.51
N PRO A 117 -1.28 -0.93 12.78
CA PRO A 117 -2.64 -0.79 13.31
C PRO A 117 -3.51 0.17 12.49
N ARG A 118 -2.91 1.20 11.88
CA ARG A 118 -3.62 2.10 10.98
C ARG A 118 -3.90 1.44 9.63
N VAL A 119 -2.92 0.75 9.05
CA VAL A 119 -3.08 0.02 7.79
C VAL A 119 -4.15 -1.07 7.91
N GLU A 120 -4.22 -1.83 9.01
CA GLU A 120 -5.27 -2.85 9.19
C GLU A 120 -6.68 -2.23 9.18
N ARG A 121 -6.87 -1.05 9.79
CA ARG A 121 -8.16 -0.34 9.73
C ARG A 121 -8.49 0.11 8.31
N TRP A 122 -7.49 0.57 7.56
CA TRP A 122 -7.65 0.93 6.15
C TRP A 122 -8.02 -0.28 5.30
N VAL A 123 -7.38 -1.42 5.53
CA VAL A 123 -7.68 -2.68 4.85
C VAL A 123 -9.13 -3.11 5.11
N ALA A 124 -9.58 -3.08 6.37
CA ALA A 124 -10.96 -3.42 6.72
C ALA A 124 -11.97 -2.51 5.98
N GLN A 125 -11.76 -1.20 6.02
CA GLN A 125 -12.62 -0.23 5.32
C GLN A 125 -12.64 -0.46 3.80
N PHE A 126 -11.48 -0.69 3.19
CA PHE A 126 -11.40 -0.94 1.76
C PHE A 126 -12.15 -2.21 1.36
N MET A 127 -12.03 -3.28 2.16
CA MET A 127 -12.75 -4.53 1.92
C MET A 127 -14.27 -4.35 1.99
N GLU A 128 -14.76 -3.54 2.95
CA GLU A 128 -16.19 -3.19 3.04
C GLU A 128 -16.66 -2.38 1.81
N GLU A 129 -15.85 -1.43 1.31
CA GLU A 129 -16.18 -0.60 0.15
C GLU A 129 -16.27 -1.42 -1.16
N ILE A 130 -15.36 -2.39 -1.36
CA ILE A 130 -15.38 -3.23 -2.56
C ILE A 130 -16.49 -4.28 -2.52
N GLU A 131 -16.80 -4.86 -1.35
CA GLU A 131 -17.92 -5.80 -1.19
C GLU A 131 -19.26 -5.09 -1.43
N GLY A 132 -19.44 -3.89 -0.88
CA GLY A 132 -20.64 -3.07 -1.12
C GLY A 132 -20.81 -2.66 -2.59
N SER A 133 -19.69 -2.44 -3.30
CA SER A 133 -19.72 -2.11 -4.73
C SER A 133 -20.13 -3.30 -5.60
N GLU A 134 -19.67 -4.53 -5.28
CA GLU A 134 -20.04 -5.75 -6.01
C GLU A 134 -21.53 -6.12 -5.86
N VAL A 135 -22.17 -5.78 -4.74
CA VAL A 135 -23.62 -6.03 -4.51
C VAL A 135 -24.52 -5.07 -5.30
N SER A 136 -24.06 -3.84 -5.59
CA SER A 136 -24.85 -2.81 -6.30
C SER A 136 -25.03 -3.05 -7.81
N VAL A 137 -24.34 -4.05 -8.38
CA VAL A 137 -24.32 -4.32 -9.84
C VAL A 137 -25.25 -5.46 -10.24
N LEU A 138 -25.96 -6.10 -9.30
CA LEU A 138 -26.98 -7.08 -9.66
C LEU A 138 -28.24 -6.37 -10.17
N PRO A 139 -28.63 -6.51 -11.45
CA PRO A 139 -29.90 -5.98 -11.92
C PRO A 139 -31.03 -6.71 -11.19
N GLU A 140 -32.02 -5.96 -10.70
CA GLU A 140 -33.34 -6.50 -10.36
C GLU A 140 -33.86 -7.23 -11.61
N VAL A 141 -33.80 -8.56 -11.58
CA VAL A 141 -34.49 -9.40 -12.55
C VAL A 141 -35.98 -9.27 -12.21
N LEU A 142 -36.67 -8.42 -12.96
CA LEU A 142 -38.13 -8.35 -13.02
C LEU A 142 -38.72 -9.66 -13.56
#